data_AF-A0A0E3XTH4-F1
#
_entry.id   AF-A0A0E3XTH4-F1
#
_cell.length_a   1.000
_cell.length_b   1.000
_cell.length_c   1.000
_cell.angle_alpha   90.00
_cell.angle_beta   90.00
_cell.angle_gamma   90.00
#
_symmetry.space_group_name_H-M   'P 1'
#
loop_
_entity.id
_entity.type
_entity.pdbx_description
1 polymer ?
#
loop_
_entity_poly.entity_id
_entity_poly.type
_entity_poly.pdbx_seq_one_letter_code
_entity_poly.pdbx_strand_id
1 'polypeptide(L)'
;QYVTYPDDDIQVASTIVDVSNGNVIAQLGARHQASNVSFGTNQAVETNRDWGSTMKPITDYAPALEFDIYDSTATIVRDIPYNYPGTNTPVYNWDRGYFGNITLQYALQQSRNVPAVETLNKVGLNRAKTFLNGLGIDYPDMHYSNAISSNTTESNKQYGASSEKMAVAYAAFANGGIYHKPMYINKVVFSDGSEKEFSDPGTRAMKETTAYMMTEMMKTVLTSGTGFNAYISWLPQAGKTGTSNYSDEEIENHIKSSQL
;
A
#
# COMPACT_ATOMS: atom_id res chain seq x y z
N GLN A 1 15.51 19.35 3.15
CA GLN A 1 14.92 19.99 1.97
C GLN A 1 13.41 20.06 2.19
N TYR A 2 12.77 21.19 1.88
CA TYR A 2 11.31 21.28 1.89
C TYR A 2 10.75 20.57 0.66
N VAL A 3 9.66 19.83 0.81
CA VAL A 3 8.90 19.29 -0.32
C VAL A 3 8.30 20.48 -1.08
N THR A 4 8.65 20.63 -2.36
CA THR A 4 8.07 21.67 -3.21
C THR A 4 6.74 21.15 -3.75
N TYR A 5 5.64 21.77 -3.33
CA TYR A 5 4.31 21.50 -3.84
C TYR A 5 4.06 22.34 -5.10
N PRO A 6 3.39 21.81 -6.14
CA PRO A 6 3.11 22.55 -7.37
C PRO A 6 2.25 23.81 -7.16
N ASP A 7 1.31 23.76 -6.21
CA ASP A 7 0.40 24.85 -5.87
C ASP A 7 -0.15 24.66 -4.44
N ASP A 8 -1.09 25.50 -4.02
CA ASP A 8 -1.75 25.40 -2.70
C ASP A 8 -2.94 24.43 -2.68
N ASP A 9 -3.43 24.03 -3.85
CA ASP A 9 -4.60 23.16 -4.00
C ASP A 9 -4.24 21.67 -3.86
N ILE A 10 -2.99 21.30 -4.18
CA ILE A 10 -2.51 19.93 -4.01
C ILE A 10 -2.65 19.45 -2.57
N GLN A 11 -3.41 18.36 -2.42
CA GLN A 11 -3.72 17.76 -1.13
C GLN A 11 -2.71 16.67 -0.75
N VAL A 12 -2.52 16.52 0.56
CA VAL A 12 -1.74 15.44 1.17
C VAL A 12 -2.51 14.93 2.38
N ALA A 13 -2.56 13.60 2.50
CA ALA A 13 -3.03 12.92 3.70
C ALA A 13 -2.00 11.89 4.14
N SER A 14 -1.70 11.84 5.43
CA SER A 14 -0.71 10.91 5.98
C SER A 14 -1.06 10.48 7.39
N THR A 15 -0.62 9.28 7.74
CA THR A 15 -0.69 8.71 9.09
C THR A 15 0.68 8.15 9.45
N ILE A 16 1.18 8.51 10.62
CA ILE A 16 2.41 7.96 11.19
C ILE A 16 2.02 7.09 12.38
N VAL A 17 2.56 5.88 12.41
CA VAL A 17 2.27 4.87 13.45
C VAL A 17 3.54 4.44 14.16
N ASP A 18 3.43 4.14 15.44
CA ASP A 18 4.42 3.38 16.17
C ASP A 18 4.27 1.88 15.83
N VAL A 19 5.28 1.33 15.17
CA VAL A 19 5.24 -0.05 14.67
C VAL A 19 5.20 -1.10 15.78
N SER A 20 5.55 -0.74 17.02
CA SER A 20 5.60 -1.68 18.15
C SER A 20 4.23 -1.95 18.78
N ASN A 21 3.24 -1.09 18.53
CA ASN A 21 1.95 -1.13 19.24
C ASN A 21 0.74 -0.63 18.42
N GLY A 22 0.94 -0.10 17.20
CA GLY A 22 -0.13 0.40 16.34
C GLY A 22 -0.67 1.79 16.72
N ASN A 23 -0.04 2.48 17.67
CA ASN A 23 -0.47 3.82 18.06
C ASN A 23 -0.26 4.81 16.92
N VAL A 24 -1.30 5.58 16.59
CA VAL A 24 -1.23 6.69 15.64
C VAL A 24 -0.61 7.88 16.36
N ILE A 25 0.65 8.19 16.04
CA ILE A 25 1.42 9.25 16.70
C ILE A 25 1.24 10.63 16.04
N ALA A 26 0.88 10.65 14.76
CA ALA A 26 0.52 11.85 14.02
C ALA A 26 -0.36 11.49 12.83
N GLN A 27 -1.37 12.32 12.55
CA GLN A 27 -2.24 12.15 11.39
C GLN A 27 -2.74 13.51 10.90
N LEU A 28 -2.73 13.68 9.59
CA LEU A 28 -3.26 14.88 8.93
C LEU A 28 -3.95 14.49 7.62
N GLY A 29 -5.17 14.98 7.41
CA GLY A 29 -5.98 14.64 6.25
C GLY A 29 -5.92 15.64 5.08
N ALA A 30 -5.37 16.84 5.27
CA ALA A 30 -5.40 17.86 4.22
C ALA A 30 -4.31 18.92 4.41
N ARG A 31 -3.99 19.62 3.31
CA ARG A 31 -3.09 20.79 3.27
C ARG A 31 -3.87 22.00 2.72
N HIS A 32 -3.68 23.19 3.31
CA HIS A 32 -4.36 24.45 2.94
C HIS A 32 -5.89 24.35 2.77
N GLN A 33 -6.53 23.42 3.46
CA GLN A 33 -7.98 23.32 3.47
C GLN A 33 -8.56 24.33 4.47
N ALA A 34 -9.07 25.45 3.96
CA ALA A 34 -9.84 26.38 4.77
C ALA A 34 -11.16 25.71 5.17
N SER A 35 -11.32 25.32 6.42
CA SER A 35 -12.62 24.90 6.93
C SER A 35 -12.86 25.43 8.34
N ASN A 36 -14.02 26.07 8.50
CA ASN A 36 -14.55 26.48 9.82
C ASN A 36 -15.42 25.36 10.41
N VAL A 37 -15.16 24.10 10.04
CA VAL A 37 -15.98 22.94 10.39
C VAL A 37 -15.12 21.99 11.23
N SER A 38 -15.41 21.92 12.52
CA SER A 38 -14.81 20.93 13.41
C SER A 38 -15.24 19.52 13.00
N PHE A 39 -14.28 18.59 12.96
CA PHE A 39 -14.51 17.18 12.62
C PHE A 39 -15.15 16.94 11.24
N GLY A 40 -14.75 17.75 10.24
CA GLY A 40 -15.02 17.46 8.84
C GLY A 40 -14.35 16.17 8.35
N THR A 41 -14.56 15.83 7.07
CA THR A 41 -13.96 14.63 6.46
C THR A 41 -12.44 14.62 6.60
N ASN A 42 -11.91 13.53 7.15
CA ASN A 42 -10.48 13.31 7.28
C ASN A 42 -10.01 12.34 6.18
N GLN A 43 -9.40 12.85 5.11
CA GLN A 43 -8.92 12.03 4.00
C GLN A 43 -7.87 10.97 4.42
N ALA A 44 -7.22 11.14 5.58
CA ALA A 44 -6.25 10.17 6.09
C ALA A 44 -6.87 8.78 6.36
N VAL A 45 -8.18 8.73 6.64
CA VAL A 45 -8.93 7.50 6.94
C VAL A 45 -9.89 7.07 5.83
N GLU A 46 -10.15 7.93 4.83
CA GLU A 46 -11.01 7.58 3.70
C GLU A 46 -10.32 6.62 2.73
N THR A 47 -11.07 5.68 2.19
CA THR A 47 -10.60 4.65 1.25
C THR A 47 -11.06 4.90 -0.20
N ASN A 48 -11.43 6.13 -0.49
CA ASN A 48 -11.98 6.58 -1.78
C ASN A 48 -10.91 6.97 -2.82
N ARG A 49 -9.64 6.64 -2.59
CA ARG A 49 -8.51 6.92 -3.50
C ARG A 49 -7.73 5.65 -3.76
N ASP A 50 -7.21 5.51 -4.97
CA ASP A 50 -6.40 4.36 -5.35
C ASP A 50 -4.94 4.52 -4.89
N TRP A 51 -4.46 3.56 -4.11
CA TRP A 51 -3.10 3.47 -3.61
C TRP A 51 -2.13 2.78 -4.58
N GLY A 52 -2.67 2.19 -5.65
CA GLY A 52 -1.91 1.70 -6.78
C GLY A 52 -0.82 0.69 -6.38
N SER A 53 0.40 0.92 -6.88
CA SER A 53 1.54 0.02 -6.66
C SER A 53 2.03 -0.14 -5.21
N THR A 54 1.52 0.62 -4.23
CA THR A 54 1.79 0.30 -2.82
C THR A 54 1.04 -0.94 -2.36
N MET A 55 0.07 -1.44 -3.14
CA MET A 55 -0.61 -2.70 -2.86
C MET A 55 0.27 -3.91 -3.14
N LYS A 56 1.14 -3.86 -4.17
CA LYS A 56 1.94 -5.02 -4.61
C LYS A 56 2.70 -5.74 -3.47
N PRO A 57 3.39 -5.03 -2.54
CA PRO A 57 4.06 -5.70 -1.43
C PRO A 57 3.13 -6.56 -0.58
N ILE A 58 1.94 -6.06 -0.25
CA ILE A 58 1.01 -6.69 0.70
C ILE A 58 -0.01 -7.62 0.02
N THR A 59 -0.28 -7.41 -1.27
CA THR A 59 -1.26 -8.19 -2.04
C THR A 59 -0.61 -9.35 -2.79
N ASP A 60 0.61 -9.17 -3.31
CA ASP A 60 1.22 -10.13 -4.23
C ASP A 60 2.48 -10.77 -3.62
N TYR A 61 3.47 -9.95 -3.28
CA TYR A 61 4.82 -10.45 -3.00
C TYR A 61 4.96 -11.03 -1.59
N ALA A 62 4.44 -10.36 -0.57
CA ALA A 62 4.43 -10.90 0.79
C ALA A 62 3.68 -12.23 0.87
N PRO A 63 2.45 -12.39 0.35
CA PRO A 63 1.80 -13.70 0.37
C PRO A 63 2.51 -14.74 -0.52
N ALA A 64 3.18 -14.34 -1.62
CA ALA A 64 3.96 -15.27 -2.42
C ALA A 64 5.17 -15.84 -1.65
N LEU A 65 5.86 -15.02 -0.86
CA LEU A 65 6.93 -15.48 0.02
C LEU A 65 6.37 -16.26 1.22
N GLU A 66 5.24 -15.83 1.79
CA GLU A 66 4.61 -16.48 2.94
C GLU A 66 4.16 -17.91 2.63
N PHE A 67 3.60 -18.11 1.45
CA PHE A 67 3.07 -19.39 0.98
C PHE A 67 4.04 -20.17 0.09
N ASP A 68 5.34 -19.86 0.19
CA ASP A 68 6.44 -20.60 -0.46
C ASP A 68 6.24 -20.75 -2.00
N ILE A 69 5.63 -19.74 -2.62
CA ILE A 69 5.57 -19.59 -4.10
C ILE A 69 6.93 -19.13 -4.62
N TYR A 70 7.63 -18.32 -3.83
CA TYR A 70 9.00 -17.90 -4.07
C TYR A 70 9.83 -18.14 -2.80
N ASP A 71 11.00 -18.78 -2.95
CA ASP A 71 11.85 -19.14 -1.81
C ASP A 71 13.03 -18.18 -1.60
N SER A 72 13.22 -17.21 -2.50
CA SER A 72 14.30 -16.22 -2.41
C SER A 72 13.94 -14.89 -3.07
N THR A 73 14.62 -13.82 -2.67
CA THR A 73 14.53 -12.50 -3.34
C THR A 73 15.21 -12.48 -4.72
N ALA A 74 16.03 -13.50 -5.00
CA ALA A 74 16.73 -13.70 -6.28
C ALA A 74 15.92 -14.52 -7.30
N THR A 75 14.75 -15.05 -6.91
CA THR A 75 13.90 -15.84 -7.80
C THR A 75 13.62 -15.08 -9.09
N ILE A 76 13.77 -15.76 -10.23
CA ILE A 76 13.55 -15.14 -11.53
C ILE A 76 12.05 -15.08 -11.83
N VAL A 77 11.58 -13.88 -12.13
CA VAL A 77 10.22 -13.59 -12.60
C VAL A 77 10.28 -13.00 -14.01
N ARG A 78 9.16 -13.10 -14.74
CA ARG A 78 9.10 -12.70 -16.15
C ARG A 78 8.35 -11.39 -16.31
N ASP A 79 9.04 -10.39 -16.81
CA ASP A 79 8.48 -9.11 -17.22
C ASP A 79 8.41 -9.09 -18.76
N ILE A 80 7.40 -9.76 -19.31
CA ILE A 80 7.14 -9.91 -20.76
C ILE A 80 5.66 -9.62 -21.05
N PRO A 81 5.22 -9.44 -22.32
CA PRO A 81 3.80 -9.26 -22.61
C PRO A 81 2.91 -10.31 -21.92
N TYR A 82 1.93 -9.83 -21.15
CA TYR A 82 1.07 -10.64 -20.29
C TYR A 82 -0.31 -10.01 -20.22
N ASN A 83 -1.35 -10.85 -20.20
CA ASN A 83 -2.73 -10.42 -20.07
C ASN A 83 -3.27 -10.75 -18.68
N TYR A 84 -4.23 -9.96 -18.19
CA TYR A 84 -4.95 -10.32 -16.97
C TYR A 84 -5.54 -11.73 -17.11
N PRO A 85 -5.39 -12.60 -16.10
CA PRO A 85 -5.80 -14.00 -16.21
C PRO A 85 -7.28 -14.13 -16.62
N GLY A 86 -7.54 -15.01 -17.58
CA GLY A 86 -8.90 -15.24 -18.11
C GLY A 86 -9.40 -14.17 -19.09
N THR A 87 -8.54 -13.25 -19.52
CA THR A 87 -8.91 -12.17 -20.45
C THR A 87 -7.88 -12.00 -21.58
N ASN A 88 -8.23 -11.19 -22.59
CA ASN A 88 -7.31 -10.67 -23.59
C ASN A 88 -6.82 -9.25 -23.27
N THR A 89 -7.09 -8.75 -22.06
CA THR A 89 -6.73 -7.39 -21.65
C THR A 89 -5.27 -7.37 -21.20
N PRO A 90 -4.39 -6.63 -21.89
CA PRO A 90 -2.97 -6.59 -21.55
C PRO A 90 -2.72 -5.89 -20.21
N VAL A 91 -1.75 -6.41 -19.46
CA VAL A 91 -1.15 -5.74 -18.32
C VAL A 91 0.04 -4.93 -18.83
N TYR A 92 -0.03 -3.62 -18.70
CA TYR A 92 1.07 -2.73 -19.08
C TYR A 92 1.87 -2.29 -17.86
N ASN A 93 3.19 -2.27 -18.02
CA ASN A 93 4.08 -1.52 -17.13
C ASN A 93 3.92 -0.01 -17.36
N TRP A 94 4.29 0.81 -16.36
CA TRP A 94 4.15 2.27 -16.44
C TRP A 94 4.92 2.89 -17.62
N ASP A 95 6.00 2.26 -18.05
CA ASP A 95 6.86 2.65 -19.18
C ASP A 95 6.51 1.91 -20.49
N ARG A 96 5.48 1.05 -20.49
CA ARG A 96 5.07 0.19 -21.61
C ARG A 96 6.17 -0.73 -22.17
N GLY A 97 7.30 -0.83 -21.47
CA GLY A 97 8.42 -1.70 -21.78
C GLY A 97 8.39 -3.01 -21.00
N TYR A 98 9.35 -3.88 -21.31
CA TYR A 98 9.50 -5.22 -20.73
C TYR A 98 10.98 -5.49 -20.49
N PHE A 99 11.36 -5.91 -19.28
CA PHE A 99 12.74 -6.22 -18.93
C PHE A 99 13.09 -7.71 -19.09
N GLY A 100 12.15 -8.55 -19.49
CA GLY A 100 12.38 -9.98 -19.67
C GLY A 100 12.56 -10.68 -18.33
N ASN A 101 13.55 -11.56 -18.22
CA ASN A 101 13.82 -12.31 -16.99
C ASN A 101 14.60 -11.43 -16.01
N ILE A 102 14.00 -11.15 -14.85
CA ILE A 102 14.57 -10.31 -13.80
C ILE A 102 14.38 -10.98 -12.44
N THR A 103 15.15 -10.58 -11.43
CA THR A 103 14.95 -11.07 -10.06
C THR A 103 13.67 -10.49 -9.45
N LEU A 104 13.09 -11.21 -8.48
CA LEU A 104 11.93 -10.76 -7.70
C LEU A 104 12.19 -9.39 -7.05
N GLN A 105 13.40 -9.22 -6.48
CA GLN A 105 13.85 -7.95 -5.94
C GLN A 105 13.82 -6.83 -6.98
N TYR A 106 14.34 -7.08 -8.18
CA TYR A 106 14.38 -6.07 -9.24
C TYR A 106 12.98 -5.74 -9.78
N ALA A 107 12.09 -6.74 -9.87
CA ALA A 107 10.70 -6.52 -10.22
C ALA A 107 9.98 -5.60 -9.22
N LEU A 108 10.23 -5.77 -7.91
CA LEU A 108 9.71 -4.87 -6.89
C LEU A 108 10.38 -3.48 -6.93
N GLN A 109 11.71 -3.44 -7.08
CA GLN A 109 12.52 -2.22 -7.17
C GLN A 109 12.04 -1.28 -8.29
N GLN A 110 11.74 -1.84 -9.47
CA GLN A 110 11.25 -1.11 -10.64
C GLN A 110 9.73 -1.08 -10.76
N SER A 111 9.04 -1.63 -9.75
CA SER A 111 7.60 -1.72 -9.65
C SER A 111 6.92 -2.21 -10.93
N ARG A 112 7.37 -3.35 -11.46
CA ARG A 112 6.76 -3.97 -12.65
C ARG A 112 5.34 -4.44 -12.36
N ASN A 113 4.40 -4.14 -13.25
CA ASN A 113 3.00 -4.53 -13.14
C ASN A 113 2.80 -5.99 -13.59
N VAL A 114 3.49 -6.42 -14.65
CA VAL A 114 3.35 -7.79 -15.15
C VAL A 114 3.72 -8.84 -14.09
N PRO A 115 4.92 -8.80 -13.47
CA PRO A 115 5.28 -9.77 -12.43
C PRO A 115 4.36 -9.70 -11.20
N ALA A 116 3.79 -8.53 -10.89
CA ALA A 116 2.85 -8.37 -9.78
C ALA A 116 1.55 -9.14 -10.04
N VAL A 117 0.89 -8.90 -11.18
CA VAL A 117 -0.34 -9.61 -11.57
C VAL A 117 -0.10 -11.10 -11.73
N GLU A 118 1.02 -11.51 -12.36
CA GLU A 118 1.37 -12.93 -12.48
C GLU A 118 1.60 -13.58 -11.10
N THR A 119 2.19 -12.83 -10.15
CA THR A 119 2.40 -13.31 -8.78
C THR A 119 1.06 -13.48 -8.06
N LEU A 120 0.14 -12.52 -8.15
CA LEU A 120 -1.20 -12.66 -7.57
C LEU A 120 -1.93 -13.89 -8.14
N ASN A 121 -1.78 -14.16 -9.44
CA ASN A 121 -2.33 -15.37 -10.06
C ASN A 121 -1.76 -16.66 -9.46
N LYS A 122 -0.45 -16.72 -9.16
CA LYS A 122 0.17 -17.88 -8.48
C LYS A 122 -0.26 -18.02 -7.02
N VAL A 123 -0.38 -16.89 -6.31
CA VAL A 123 -0.90 -16.88 -4.92
C VAL A 123 -2.36 -17.34 -4.90
N GLY A 124 -3.16 -16.88 -5.85
CA GLY A 124 -4.60 -17.10 -5.90
C GLY A 124 -5.36 -16.09 -5.04
N LEU A 125 -6.46 -15.59 -5.59
CA LEU A 125 -7.25 -14.47 -5.04
C LEU A 125 -7.70 -14.71 -3.60
N ASN A 126 -8.15 -15.93 -3.27
CA ASN A 126 -8.62 -16.27 -1.91
C ASN A 126 -7.52 -16.16 -0.86
N ARG A 127 -6.33 -16.72 -1.13
CA ARG A 127 -5.20 -16.68 -0.18
C ARG A 127 -4.70 -15.25 0.02
N ALA A 128 -4.61 -14.49 -1.07
CA ALA A 128 -4.20 -13.10 -1.01
C ALA A 128 -5.23 -12.22 -0.28
N LYS A 129 -6.55 -12.46 -0.44
CA LYS A 129 -7.60 -11.80 0.35
C LYS A 129 -7.46 -12.09 1.84
N THR A 130 -7.31 -13.38 2.21
CA THR A 130 -7.09 -13.77 3.61
C THR A 130 -5.84 -13.14 4.20
N PHE A 131 -4.75 -13.06 3.43
CA PHE A 131 -3.50 -12.42 3.87
C PHE A 131 -3.70 -10.91 4.13
N LEU A 132 -4.38 -10.20 3.21
CA LEU A 132 -4.71 -8.78 3.40
C LEU A 132 -5.63 -8.54 4.61
N ASN A 133 -6.57 -9.45 4.89
CA ASN A 133 -7.42 -9.35 6.08
C ASN A 133 -6.60 -9.41 7.37
N GLY A 134 -5.53 -10.21 7.39
CA GLY A 134 -4.55 -10.24 8.48
C GLY A 134 -3.80 -8.91 8.67
N LEU A 135 -3.82 -8.03 7.66
CA LEU A 135 -3.24 -6.68 7.66
C LEU A 135 -4.30 -5.56 7.73
N GLY A 136 -5.57 -5.88 8.04
CA GLY A 136 -6.63 -4.89 8.21
C GLY A 136 -7.18 -4.28 6.92
N ILE A 137 -6.87 -4.88 5.76
CA ILE A 137 -7.35 -4.47 4.43
C ILE A 137 -8.26 -5.57 3.88
N ASP A 138 -9.38 -5.17 3.29
CA ASP A 138 -10.36 -6.10 2.73
C ASP A 138 -11.00 -5.52 1.46
N TYR A 139 -11.65 -6.41 0.71
CA TYR A 139 -12.45 -6.10 -0.47
C TYR A 139 -13.73 -6.94 -0.43
N PRO A 140 -14.87 -6.45 -0.95
CA PRO A 140 -16.07 -7.29 -1.09
C PRO A 140 -15.73 -8.53 -1.92
N ASP A 141 -15.18 -8.29 -3.11
CA ASP A 141 -14.64 -9.29 -4.02
C ASP A 141 -13.24 -8.87 -4.44
N MET A 142 -12.34 -9.86 -4.56
CA MET A 142 -10.96 -9.61 -4.96
C MET A 142 -10.75 -10.03 -6.41
N HIS A 143 -10.12 -9.14 -7.18
CA HIS A 143 -9.86 -9.33 -8.61
C HIS A 143 -8.37 -9.18 -8.93
N TYR A 144 -7.94 -9.62 -10.11
CA TYR A 144 -6.54 -9.49 -10.51
C TYR A 144 -6.07 -8.04 -10.71
N SER A 145 -7.00 -7.10 -10.95
CA SER A 145 -6.70 -5.67 -10.92
C SER A 145 -6.19 -5.21 -9.56
N ASN A 146 -6.59 -5.88 -8.46
CA ASN A 146 -6.17 -5.51 -7.11
C ASN A 146 -4.70 -5.80 -6.81
N ALA A 147 -3.98 -6.53 -7.69
CA ALA A 147 -2.53 -6.65 -7.59
C ALA A 147 -1.84 -5.28 -7.60
N ILE A 148 -2.40 -4.33 -8.37
CA ILE A 148 -1.77 -3.03 -8.63
C ILE A 148 -2.69 -1.84 -8.34
N SER A 149 -3.84 -2.08 -7.69
CA SER A 149 -4.85 -1.08 -7.38
C SER A 149 -5.57 -1.42 -6.08
N SER A 150 -5.87 -0.41 -5.26
CA SER A 150 -6.74 -0.56 -4.11
C SER A 150 -8.20 -0.21 -4.41
N ASN A 151 -8.51 0.07 -5.68
CA ASN A 151 -9.86 0.46 -6.07
C ASN A 151 -10.82 -0.72 -5.90
N THR A 152 -12.04 -0.41 -5.46
CA THR A 152 -13.07 -1.38 -5.09
C THR A 152 -14.41 -0.93 -5.66
N THR A 153 -15.30 -1.88 -5.95
CA THR A 153 -16.65 -1.61 -6.45
C THR A 153 -17.58 -1.06 -5.37
N GLU A 154 -17.27 -1.30 -4.09
CA GLU A 154 -18.01 -0.75 -2.96
C GLU A 154 -17.20 0.30 -2.20
N SER A 155 -17.83 1.44 -1.91
CA SER A 155 -17.20 2.62 -1.29
C SER A 155 -17.29 2.66 0.25
N ASN A 156 -17.53 1.51 0.90
CA ASN A 156 -17.54 1.47 2.37
C ASN A 156 -16.10 1.63 2.90
N LYS A 157 -15.91 2.45 3.94
CA LYS A 157 -14.61 2.70 4.61
C LYS A 157 -13.86 1.43 5.03
N GLN A 158 -14.57 0.33 5.24
CA GLN A 158 -13.93 -0.94 5.60
C GLN A 158 -13.09 -1.52 4.44
N TYR A 159 -13.48 -1.25 3.20
CA TYR A 159 -12.84 -1.78 1.99
C TYR A 159 -11.84 -0.82 1.38
N GLY A 160 -10.83 -1.36 0.70
CA GLY A 160 -9.76 -0.57 0.09
C GLY A 160 -8.71 -0.10 1.09
N ALA A 161 -7.99 0.95 0.69
CA ALA A 161 -6.81 1.44 1.41
C ALA A 161 -6.93 2.93 1.73
N SER A 162 -6.39 3.31 2.89
CA SER A 162 -6.27 4.69 3.38
C SER A 162 -4.89 4.88 3.99
N SER A 163 -4.50 6.11 4.30
CA SER A 163 -3.16 6.33 4.87
C SER A 163 -3.02 5.65 6.23
N GLU A 164 -4.11 5.59 6.99
CA GLU A 164 -4.22 4.86 8.25
C GLU A 164 -3.98 3.35 8.03
N LYS A 165 -4.77 2.71 7.16
CA LYS A 165 -4.66 1.27 6.87
C LYS A 165 -3.29 0.89 6.33
N MET A 166 -2.75 1.68 5.41
CA MET A 166 -1.46 1.42 4.79
C MET A 166 -0.31 1.57 5.78
N ALA A 167 -0.38 2.54 6.70
CA ALA A 167 0.64 2.72 7.73
C ALA A 167 0.72 1.50 8.66
N VAL A 168 -0.42 1.00 9.17
CA VAL A 168 -0.42 -0.21 10.03
C VAL A 168 -0.10 -1.50 9.26
N ALA A 169 -0.49 -1.60 7.99
CA ALA A 169 -0.13 -2.75 7.15
C ALA A 169 1.39 -2.81 6.91
N TYR A 170 2.04 -1.67 6.64
CA TYR A 170 3.49 -1.62 6.45
C TYR A 170 4.26 -1.70 7.77
N ALA A 171 3.68 -1.27 8.88
CA ALA A 171 4.25 -1.48 10.22
C ALA A 171 4.50 -2.97 10.51
N ALA A 172 3.65 -3.86 9.99
CA ALA A 172 3.86 -5.30 10.12
C ALA A 172 5.15 -5.79 9.45
N PHE A 173 5.65 -5.14 8.39
CA PHE A 173 6.98 -5.47 7.87
C PHE A 173 8.09 -5.05 8.83
N ALA A 174 7.96 -3.86 9.42
CA ALA A 174 8.99 -3.27 10.27
C ALA A 174 9.17 -4.02 11.61
N ASN A 175 8.10 -4.62 12.15
CA ASN A 175 8.11 -5.28 13.47
C ASN A 175 8.19 -6.83 13.40
N GLY A 176 8.55 -7.40 12.25
CA GLY A 176 8.73 -8.85 12.11
C GLY A 176 7.44 -9.65 11.88
N GLY A 177 6.42 -9.01 11.32
CA GLY A 177 5.21 -9.66 10.79
C GLY A 177 3.99 -9.57 11.71
N ILE A 178 3.94 -8.62 12.65
CA ILE A 178 2.85 -8.44 13.60
C ILE A 178 1.99 -7.25 13.16
N TYR A 179 0.72 -7.51 12.89
CA TYR A 179 -0.25 -6.45 12.64
C TYR A 179 -0.83 -5.95 13.95
N HIS A 180 -0.82 -4.63 14.15
CA HIS A 180 -1.56 -3.95 15.20
C HIS A 180 -2.67 -3.09 14.59
N LYS A 181 -3.85 -3.08 15.23
CA LYS A 181 -4.92 -2.16 14.83
C LYS A 181 -4.49 -0.71 15.10
N PRO A 182 -4.94 0.28 14.29
CA PRO A 182 -4.65 1.68 14.56
C PRO A 182 -5.31 2.14 15.86
N MET A 183 -4.51 2.67 16.79
CA MET A 183 -4.97 3.13 18.11
C MET A 183 -4.78 4.64 18.27
N TYR A 184 -5.87 5.35 18.60
CA TYR A 184 -5.86 6.81 18.86
C TYR A 184 -5.96 7.16 20.35
N ILE A 185 -6.38 6.20 21.17
CA ILE A 185 -6.58 6.37 22.61
C ILE A 185 -5.92 5.20 23.34
N ASN A 186 -5.33 5.48 24.50
CA ASN A 186 -4.72 4.47 25.37
C ASN A 186 -5.41 4.37 26.75
N LYS A 187 -6.17 5.40 27.14
CA LYS A 187 -6.89 5.44 28.41
C LYS A 187 -8.08 6.38 28.34
N VAL A 188 -9.18 6.00 28.98
CA VAL A 188 -10.36 6.86 29.24
C VAL A 188 -10.61 6.88 30.74
N VAL A 189 -10.78 8.07 31.31
CA VAL A 189 -11.19 8.29 32.70
C VAL A 189 -12.63 8.81 32.66
N PHE A 190 -13.56 8.08 33.28
CA PHE A 190 -14.98 8.43 33.31
C PHE A 190 -15.28 9.42 34.44
N SER A 191 -16.44 10.08 34.37
CA SER A 191 -16.86 11.08 35.36
C SER A 191 -17.08 10.51 36.76
N ASP A 192 -17.28 9.20 36.89
CA ASP A 192 -17.40 8.50 38.17
C ASP A 192 -16.05 8.11 38.80
N GLY A 193 -14.93 8.44 38.12
CA GLY A 193 -13.57 8.12 38.54
C GLY A 193 -13.09 6.73 38.12
N SER A 194 -13.94 5.92 37.47
CA SER A 194 -13.50 4.66 36.87
C SER A 194 -12.61 4.91 35.65
N GLU A 195 -11.72 3.97 35.36
CA GLU A 195 -10.75 4.08 34.27
C GLU A 195 -10.77 2.84 33.39
N LYS A 196 -10.52 3.03 32.09
CA LYS A 196 -10.35 1.94 31.14
C LYS A 196 -9.12 2.19 30.27
N GLU A 197 -8.20 1.24 30.29
CA GLU A 197 -7.02 1.22 29.41
C GLU A 197 -7.32 0.46 28.12
N PHE A 198 -6.65 0.87 27.04
CA PHE A 198 -6.78 0.32 25.71
C PHE A 198 -5.40 0.00 25.15
N SER A 199 -5.23 -1.22 24.68
CA SER A 199 -4.03 -1.69 23.98
C SER A 199 -4.42 -2.74 22.95
N ASP A 200 -3.62 -2.88 21.90
CA ASP A 200 -3.79 -3.94 20.91
C ASP A 200 -2.64 -4.95 21.07
N PRO A 201 -2.93 -6.22 21.41
CA PRO A 201 -1.88 -7.23 21.63
C PRO A 201 -1.17 -7.64 20.33
N GLY A 202 -1.67 -7.21 19.16
CA GLY A 202 -1.15 -7.58 17.86
C GLY A 202 -1.57 -8.99 17.43
N THR A 203 -1.56 -9.24 16.12
CA THR A 203 -1.78 -10.56 15.52
C THR A 203 -0.68 -10.82 14.49
N ARG A 204 -0.12 -12.04 14.49
CA ARG A 204 0.85 -12.41 13.46
C ARG A 204 0.17 -12.50 12.10
N ALA A 205 0.54 -11.61 11.18
CA ALA A 205 0.03 -11.56 9.81
C ALA A 205 0.95 -12.30 8.82
N MET A 206 2.24 -12.40 9.13
CA MET A 206 3.23 -13.12 8.32
C MET A 206 4.38 -13.68 9.16
N LYS A 207 5.14 -14.62 8.60
CA LYS A 207 6.41 -15.09 9.18
C LYS A 207 7.40 -13.93 9.27
N GLU A 208 8.29 -13.99 10.27
CA GLU A 208 9.39 -13.03 10.40
C GLU A 208 10.32 -13.08 9.19
N THR A 209 10.53 -14.26 8.60
CA THR A 209 11.29 -14.44 7.35
C THR A 209 10.65 -13.71 6.17
N THR A 210 9.32 -13.78 6.03
CA THR A 210 8.56 -13.03 5.01
C THR A 210 8.77 -11.53 5.19
N ALA A 211 8.62 -11.03 6.42
CA ALA A 211 8.80 -9.62 6.74
C ALA A 211 10.23 -9.13 6.42
N TYR A 212 11.23 -9.93 6.78
CA TYR A 212 12.63 -9.63 6.49
C TYR A 212 12.92 -9.58 4.99
N MET A 213 12.50 -10.60 4.22
CA MET A 213 12.72 -10.64 2.77
C MET A 213 12.02 -9.49 2.05
N MET A 214 10.79 -9.15 2.43
CA MET A 214 10.07 -8.00 1.90
C MET A 214 10.79 -6.68 2.24
N THR A 215 11.27 -6.55 3.48
CA THR A 215 12.04 -5.38 3.93
C THR A 215 13.32 -5.20 3.12
N GLU A 216 14.11 -6.26 2.90
CA GLU A 216 15.34 -6.21 2.10
C GLU A 216 15.06 -5.79 0.66
N MET A 217 14.02 -6.35 0.02
CA MET A 217 13.66 -5.91 -1.33
C MET A 217 13.18 -4.46 -1.36
N MET A 218 12.38 -4.02 -0.39
CA MET A 218 11.87 -2.64 -0.31
C MET A 218 12.95 -1.60 0.05
N LYS A 219 14.06 -1.98 0.70
CA LYS A 219 15.23 -1.10 0.83
C LYS A 219 15.78 -0.70 -0.54
N THR A 220 15.82 -1.64 -1.49
CA THR A 220 16.34 -1.38 -2.85
C THR A 220 15.48 -0.42 -3.66
N VAL A 221 14.18 -0.35 -3.36
CA VAL A 221 13.26 0.64 -3.95
C VAL A 221 13.73 2.07 -3.65
N LEU A 222 14.25 2.30 -2.44
CA LEU A 222 14.77 3.60 -2.01
C LEU A 222 16.20 3.83 -2.49
N THR A 223 17.08 2.83 -2.47
CA THR A 223 18.49 3.06 -2.82
C THR A 223 18.75 3.15 -4.32
N SER A 224 17.99 2.41 -5.14
CA SER A 224 18.24 2.28 -6.59
C SER A 224 16.97 2.12 -7.42
N GLY A 225 15.79 2.39 -6.85
CA GLY A 225 14.50 2.14 -7.49
C GLY A 225 13.63 3.39 -7.59
N THR A 226 12.33 3.15 -7.73
CA THR A 226 11.33 4.21 -7.95
C THR A 226 11.16 5.17 -6.77
N GLY A 227 11.65 4.80 -5.57
CA GLY A 227 11.52 5.58 -4.33
C GLY A 227 12.72 6.45 -3.99
N PHE A 228 13.68 6.62 -4.91
CA PHE A 228 14.96 7.27 -4.62
C PHE A 228 14.86 8.65 -3.95
N ASN A 229 13.83 9.44 -4.28
CA ASN A 229 13.63 10.76 -3.66
C ASN A 229 13.39 10.72 -2.14
N ALA A 230 13.03 9.57 -1.58
CA ALA A 230 12.87 9.39 -0.14
C ALA A 230 14.11 8.78 0.54
N TYR A 231 15.19 8.50 -0.19
CA TYR A 231 16.41 7.91 0.37
C TYR A 231 17.13 8.83 1.35
N ILE A 232 17.49 8.29 2.51
CA ILE A 232 18.26 8.98 3.56
C ILE A 232 19.44 8.09 3.90
N SER A 233 20.66 8.54 3.58
CA SER A 233 21.85 7.69 3.57
C SER A 233 22.23 7.07 4.92
N TRP A 234 21.88 7.73 6.02
CA TRP A 234 22.19 7.28 7.38
C TRP A 234 21.05 6.50 8.04
N LEU A 235 19.86 6.45 7.44
CA LEU A 235 18.68 5.84 8.04
C LEU A 235 18.39 4.48 7.37
N PRO A 236 18.42 3.34 8.12
CA PRO A 236 17.96 2.07 7.60
C PRO A 236 16.43 2.08 7.46
N GLN A 237 15.93 2.36 6.27
CA GLN A 237 14.50 2.41 5.96
C GLN A 237 14.18 1.64 4.67
N ALA A 238 12.95 1.15 4.60
CA ALA A 238 12.37 0.44 3.46
C ALA A 238 11.08 1.13 3.06
N GLY A 239 10.73 1.12 1.77
CA GLY A 239 9.51 1.78 1.32
C GLY A 239 9.08 1.37 -0.08
N LYS A 240 7.89 1.82 -0.47
CA LYS A 240 7.31 1.56 -1.78
C LYS A 240 6.56 2.77 -2.31
N THR A 241 6.75 3.08 -3.60
CA THR A 241 5.96 4.11 -4.29
C THR A 241 4.64 3.55 -4.84
N GLY A 242 3.63 4.41 -4.95
CA GLY A 242 2.36 4.13 -5.61
C GLY A 242 2.04 5.21 -6.63
N THR A 243 1.42 4.81 -7.74
CA THR A 243 0.86 5.71 -8.74
C THR A 243 -0.39 5.03 -9.29
N SER A 244 -1.52 5.72 -9.24
CA SER A 244 -2.75 5.32 -9.92
C SER A 244 -2.75 5.89 -11.34
N ASN A 245 -3.62 5.36 -12.19
CA ASN A 245 -3.80 5.86 -13.55
C ASN A 245 -5.22 6.42 -13.74
N TYR A 246 -5.37 7.24 -14.77
CA TYR A 246 -6.67 7.62 -15.30
C TYR A 246 -7.18 6.56 -16.27
N SER A 247 -8.49 6.36 -16.30
CA SER A 247 -9.20 5.75 -17.41
C SER A 247 -9.21 6.67 -18.64
N ASP A 248 -9.47 6.10 -19.82
CA ASP A 248 -9.58 6.89 -21.06
C ASP A 248 -10.68 7.95 -20.94
N GLU A 249 -11.78 7.64 -20.26
CA GLU A 249 -12.89 8.56 -20.00
C GLU A 249 -12.48 9.75 -19.12
N GLU A 250 -11.73 9.51 -18.05
CA GLU A 250 -11.21 10.58 -17.18
C GLU A 250 -10.24 11.50 -17.92
N ILE A 251 -9.38 10.93 -18.79
CA ILE A 251 -8.48 11.71 -19.64
C ILE A 251 -9.27 12.60 -20.59
N GLU A 252 -10.27 12.06 -21.28
CA GLU A 252 -11.12 12.83 -22.19
C GLU A 252 -11.84 13.99 -21.48
N ASN A 253 -12.36 13.74 -20.28
CA ASN A 253 -13.04 14.76 -19.49
C ASN A 253 -12.08 15.86 -19.03
N HIS A 254 -10.84 15.52 -18.63
CA HIS A 254 -9.82 16.50 -18.27
C HIS A 254 -9.31 17.33 -19.46
N ILE A 255 -9.20 16.74 -20.65
CA ILE A 255 -8.85 17.49 -21.87
C ILE A 255 -9.97 18.47 -22.24
N LYS A 256 -11.24 18.05 -22.16
CA LYS A 256 -12.39 18.92 -22.44
C LYS A 256 -12.50 20.08 -21.44
N SER A 257 -12.21 19.85 -20.17
CA SER A 257 -12.28 20.90 -19.14
C SER A 257 -11.12 21.90 -19.17
N SER A 258 -9.98 21.56 -19.77
CA SER A 258 -8.79 22.44 -19.85
C SER A 258 -8.75 23.30 -21.13
N GLN A 259 -9.68 23.08 -22.06
CA GLN A 259 -9.86 23.87 -23.29
C GLN A 259 -10.97 24.92 -23.20
N LEU A 260 -11.62 25.06 -22.04
CA LEU A 260 -12.64 26.06 -21.71
C LEU A 260 -12.10 27.06 -20.68
#